data_AF-A0A7C2A6S1-F1
#
_entry.id   AF-A0A7C2A6S1-F1
#
_cell.length_a   1.000
_cell.length_b   1.000
_cell.length_c   1.000
_cell.angle_alpha   90.00
_cell.angle_beta   90.00
_cell.angle_gamma   90.00
#
_symmetry.space_group_name_H-M   'P 1'
#
loop_
_entity.id
_entity.type
_entity.pdbx_description
1 polymer ?
#
loop_
_entity_poly.entity_id
_entity_poly.type
_entity_poly.pdbx_seq_one_letter_code
_entity_poly.pdbx_strand_id
1 'polypeptide(L)' 'MRMAFLWVKPSAVVFDEWYMSKELLEFLNSYRVTWVSMAKSNRLILQGNGEWVTLEKYGKKTSQEIVSKR' A
#
# COMPACT_ATOMS: atom_id res chain seq x y z
N MET A 1 -1.64 7.55 -18.81
CA MET A 1 -0.85 8.01 -17.64
C MET A 1 0.47 8.67 -17.98
N ARG A 2 1.35 8.08 -18.80
CA ARG A 2 2.64 8.70 -19.19
C ARG A 2 2.55 10.18 -19.55
N MET A 3 1.56 10.56 -20.38
CA MET A 3 1.39 11.95 -20.80
C MET A 3 0.94 12.86 -19.66
N ALA A 4 0.10 12.41 -18.72
CA ALA A 4 -0.40 13.26 -17.63
C ALA A 4 0.71 13.69 -16.65
N PHE A 5 1.69 12.82 -16.38
CA PHE A 5 2.83 13.12 -15.50
C PHE A 5 3.91 13.99 -16.16
N LEU A 6 3.84 14.23 -17.47
CA LEU A 6 4.72 15.19 -18.13
C LEU A 6 4.29 16.64 -17.85
N TRP A 7 2.99 16.87 -17.62
CA TRP A 7 2.42 18.20 -17.43
C TRP A 7 2.16 18.54 -15.97
N VAL A 8 2.10 17.53 -15.09
CA VAL A 8 1.85 17.71 -13.65
C VAL A 8 2.89 16.91 -12.88
N LYS A 9 3.53 17.54 -11.88
CA LYS A 9 4.44 16.90 -10.92
C LYS A 9 3.72 16.78 -9.57
N PRO A 10 2.88 15.74 -9.37
CA PRO A 10 2.17 15.58 -8.10
C PRO A 10 3.16 15.20 -6.99
N SER A 11 2.90 15.69 -5.78
CA SER A 11 3.63 15.27 -4.58
C SER A 11 3.24 13.85 -4.14
N ALA A 12 1.98 13.46 -4.36
CA ALA A 12 1.47 12.12 -4.15
C ALA A 12 0.31 11.78 -5.09
N VAL A 13 0.12 10.49 -5.36
CA VAL A 13 -0.98 9.97 -6.19
C VAL A 13 -1.86 9.09 -5.31
N VAL A 14 -3.13 9.47 -5.18
CA VAL A 14 -4.12 8.71 -4.41
C VAL A 14 -5.06 8.02 -5.38
N PHE A 15 -5.27 6.73 -5.20
CA PHE A 15 -6.21 5.94 -6.01
C PHE A 15 -6.86 4.83 -5.20
N ASP A 16 -8.01 4.37 -5.70
CA ASP A 16 -8.76 3.27 -5.09
C ASP A 16 -8.08 1.91 -5.32
N GLU A 17 -8.29 0.95 -4.42
CA GLU A 17 -7.70 -0.39 -4.48
C GLU A 17 -8.00 -1.16 -5.78
N TRP A 18 -9.10 -0.83 -6.46
CA TRP A 18 -9.48 -1.42 -7.75
C TRP A 18 -8.48 -1.10 -8.85
N TYR A 19 -7.77 0.02 -8.74
CA TYR A 19 -6.75 0.45 -9.69
C TYR A 19 -5.34 -0.03 -9.33
N MET A 20 -5.16 -0.71 -8.19
CA MET A 20 -3.86 -1.12 -7.68
C MET A 20 -3.28 -2.34 -8.41
N SER A 21 -2.90 -2.14 -9.68
CA SER A 21 -2.23 -3.13 -10.54
C SER A 21 -0.70 -3.04 -10.42
N LYS A 22 0.00 -4.13 -10.75
CA LYS A 22 1.47 -4.17 -10.71
C LYS A 22 2.08 -3.13 -11.64
N GLU A 23 1.54 -3.01 -12.85
CA GLU A 23 2.00 -2.08 -13.88
C GLU A 23 1.86 -0.62 -13.43
N LEU A 24 0.77 -0.27 -12.74
CA LEU A 24 0.58 1.06 -12.18
C LEU A 24 1.64 1.37 -11.11
N LEU A 25 1.89 0.42 -10.20
CA LEU A 25 2.86 0.60 -9.14
C LEU A 25 4.29 0.71 -9.69
N GLU A 26 4.66 -0.13 -10.65
CA GLU A 26 5.95 -0.04 -11.34
C GLU A 26 6.12 1.30 -12.06
N PHE A 27 5.07 1.77 -12.73
CA PHE A 27 5.06 3.10 -13.34
C PHE A 27 5.30 4.19 -12.30
N LEU A 28 4.51 4.27 -11.22
CA LEU A 28 4.66 5.32 -10.20
C LEU A 28 6.03 5.26 -9.50
N ASN A 29 6.52 4.05 -9.19
CA ASN A 29 7.83 3.84 -8.59
C ASN A 29 8.98 4.26 -9.52
N SER A 30 8.87 4.02 -10.83
CA SER A 30 9.89 4.43 -11.81
C SER A 30 10.08 5.95 -11.87
N TYR A 31 9.03 6.72 -11.57
CA TYR A 31 9.07 8.19 -11.48
C TYR A 31 9.34 8.69 -10.06
N ARG A 32 9.61 7.80 -9.09
CA ARG A 32 9.81 8.11 -7.67
C ARG A 32 8.65 8.92 -7.06
N VAL A 33 7.43 8.67 -7.54
CA VAL A 33 6.23 9.35 -7.06
C VAL A 33 5.67 8.59 -5.87
N THR A 34 5.43 9.30 -4.77
CA THR A 34 4.72 8.74 -3.61
C THR A 34 3.30 8.39 -4.03
N TRP A 35 2.82 7.22 -3.64
CA TRP A 35 1.46 6.80 -3.91
C TRP A 35 0.79 6.20 -2.69
N VAL A 36 -0.52 6.37 -2.63
CA VAL A 36 -1.37 5.89 -1.55
C VAL A 36 -2.59 5.21 -2.16
N SER A 37 -2.87 3.99 -1.72
CA SER A 37 -4.06 3.24 -2.08
C SER A 37 -4.57 2.52 -0.85
N MET A 38 -5.88 2.25 -0.83
CA MET A 38 -6.44 1.29 0.11
C MET A 38 -5.80 -0.08 -0.15
N ALA A 39 -5.45 -0.78 0.93
CA ALA A 39 -4.82 -2.08 0.87
C ALA A 39 -5.85 -3.18 1.09
N LYS A 40 -5.94 -4.14 0.15
CA LYS A 40 -6.82 -5.30 0.30
C LYS A 40 -6.33 -6.20 1.44
N SER A 41 -7.26 -6.64 2.28
CA SER A 41 -7.03 -7.46 3.48
C SER A 41 -6.36 -8.81 3.21
N ASN A 42 -6.53 -9.33 1.98
CA ASN A 42 -5.95 -10.59 1.53
C ASN A 42 -4.46 -10.51 1.12
N ARG A 43 -3.86 -9.30 1.10
CA ARG A 43 -2.45 -9.14 0.72
C ARG A 43 -1.53 -9.68 1.81
N LEU A 44 -0.46 -10.33 1.39
CA LEU A 44 0.62 -10.74 2.30
C LEU A 44 1.58 -9.57 2.53
N ILE A 45 2.00 -9.42 3.78
CA ILE A 45 3.05 -8.50 4.21
C ILE A 45 4.15 -9.30 4.92
N LEU A 46 5.39 -8.85 4.74
CA LEU A 46 6.55 -9.44 5.40
C LEU A 46 6.76 -8.74 6.75
N GLN A 47 6.73 -9.51 7.83
CA GLN A 47 7.01 -9.02 9.17
C GLN A 47 8.53 -8.94 9.42
N GLY A 48 8.93 -8.18 10.44
CA GLY A 48 10.34 -8.05 10.83
C GLY A 48 11.00 -9.36 11.27
N ASN A 49 10.22 -10.39 11.60
CA ASN A 49 10.70 -11.74 11.93
C ASN A 49 10.89 -12.64 10.68
N GLY A 50 10.65 -12.12 9.48
CA GLY A 50 10.78 -12.86 8.22
C GLY A 50 9.55 -13.68 7.82
N GLU A 51 8.46 -13.64 8.61
CA GLU A 51 7.23 -14.36 8.29
C GLU A 51 6.29 -13.53 7.39
N TRP A 52 5.69 -14.22 6.41
CA TRP A 52 4.61 -13.65 5.61
C TRP A 52 3.26 -13.85 6.31
N VAL A 53 2.55 -12.75 6.53
CA VAL A 53 1.22 -12.76 7.15
C VAL A 53 0.24 -11.96 6.30
N THR A 54 -1.04 -12.32 6.30
CA THR A 54 -2.05 -11.50 5.63
C THR A 54 -2.25 -10.20 6.40
N LEU A 55 -2.55 -9.12 5.68
CA LEU A 55 -2.82 -7.81 6.25
C LEU A 55 -3.99 -7.87 7.25
N GLU A 56 -5.01 -8.68 6.97
CA GLU A 56 -6.11 -8.95 7.89
C GLU A 56 -5.63 -9.52 9.24
N LYS A 57 -4.79 -10.57 9.20
CA LYS A 57 -4.26 -11.22 10.40
C LYS A 57 -3.36 -10.26 11.18
N TYR A 58 -2.57 -9.46 10.47
CA TYR A 58 -1.75 -8.43 11.08
C TYR A 58 -2.61 -7.37 11.80
N GLY A 59 -3.64 -6.84 11.14
CA GLY A 59 -4.53 -5.84 11.74
C GLY A 59 -5.24 -6.35 13.00
N LYS A 60 -5.66 -7.63 13.02
CA LYS A 60 -6.27 -8.24 14.21
C LYS A 60 -5.30 -8.33 15.40
N LYS A 61 -4.03 -8.69 15.16
CA LYS A 61 -2.99 -8.72 16.21
C LYS A 61 -2.79 -7.34 16.84
N THR A 62 -2.66 -6.31 16.01
CA THR A 62 -2.46 -4.93 16.49
C THR A 62 -3.63 -4.45 17.35
N SER A 63 -4.87 -4.77 16.96
CA SER A 63 -6.06 -4.42 17.77
C SER A 63 -6.07 -5.10 19.13
N GLN A 64 -5.61 -6.35 19.25
CA GLN A 64 -5.55 -7.07 20.52
C GLN A 64 -4.48 -6.52 21.46
N GLU A 65 -3.31 -6.13 20.94
CA GLU A 65 -2.23 -5.51 21.73
C GLU A 65 -2.61 -4.11 22.25
N ILE A 66 -3.42 -3.36 21.50
CA ILE A 66 -3.92 -2.06 21.94
C ILE A 66 -4.97 -2.22 23.04
N VAL A 67 -5.81 -3.26 22.97
CA VAL A 67 -6.85 -3.53 23.96
C VAL A 67 -6.27 -4.09 25.26
N SER A 68 -5.21 -4.89 25.23
CA SER A 68 -4.59 -5.45 26.44
C SER A 68 -3.73 -4.45 27.23
N LYS A 69 -3.39 -3.30 26.64
CA LYS A 69 -2.65 -2.20 27.29
C LYS A 69 -3.56 -1.09 27.85
N ARG A 70 -4.88 -1.26 27.77
CA ARG A 70 -5.89 -0.40 28.42
C ARG A 70 -6.41 -1.05 29.68
#